data_AF-A0A7S2JUV1-F1
#
_entry.id   AF-A0A7S2JUV1-F1
#
_cell.length_a   1.000
_cell.length_b   1.000
_cell.length_c   1.000
_cell.angle_alpha   90.00
_cell.angle_beta   90.00
_cell.angle_gamma   90.00
#
_symmetry.space_group_name_H-M   'P 1'
#
loop_
_entity.id
_entity.type
_entity.pdbx_description
1 polymer ?
#
loop_
_entity_poly.entity_id
_entity_poly.type
_entity_poly.pdbx_seq_one_letter_code
_entity_poly.pdbx_strand_id
1 'polypeptide(L)'
;MTKPSSMDVDGTDSSMECPTTTFDSLPYIDYQDADYEAYALSLIEQEMNSSMSEPPKTTTAAKSHEGLLTALKSDDSLLVNAPLLRSRYMELAKLKRAGKEVPPHKPRISVPIVEPSSSDDREAWSVALAAAKAQLEGQRSRLLNLEVQQSLDADHWKSYNQGLDGNLGVLRDDLKEQRMVVDRINARRKDAQEAAVPKLQNLTRKYDALIDKRHRIASATRALEREVKRLRTTKSD
;
A
#
# COMPACT_ATOMS: atom_id res chain seq x y z
N MET A 1 15.11 -64.90 -1.17
CA MET A 1 15.49 -64.23 0.10
C MET A 1 16.05 -62.87 -0.29
N THR A 2 15.50 -61.71 0.01
CA THR A 2 14.41 -61.33 0.92
C THR A 2 13.99 -59.90 0.51
N LYS A 3 12.69 -59.63 0.36
CA LYS A 3 12.13 -58.26 0.36
C LYS A 3 12.40 -57.61 1.72
N PRO A 4 12.54 -56.28 1.78
CA PRO A 4 12.03 -55.49 2.89
C PRO A 4 10.91 -54.58 2.35
N SER A 5 9.66 -54.94 2.60
CA SER A 5 8.86 -54.69 3.82
C SER A 5 8.25 -53.29 3.80
N SER A 6 6.92 -53.32 3.62
CA SER A 6 5.98 -52.23 3.85
C SER A 6 6.25 -51.57 5.19
N MET A 7 6.33 -50.24 5.20
CA MET A 7 5.93 -49.44 6.34
C MET A 7 4.97 -48.41 5.79
N ASP A 8 3.70 -48.80 5.79
CA ASP A 8 2.56 -47.90 5.74
C ASP A 8 2.72 -46.87 6.86
N VAL A 9 3.08 -45.65 6.49
CA VAL A 9 2.90 -44.48 7.35
C VAL A 9 1.58 -43.87 6.93
N ASP A 10 0.50 -44.55 7.33
CA ASP A 10 -0.84 -43.98 7.40
C ASP A 10 -0.84 -42.98 8.57
N GLY A 11 -0.20 -41.85 8.31
CA GLY A 11 -0.32 -40.64 9.10
C GLY A 11 -1.19 -39.71 8.28
N THR A 12 -2.50 -39.87 8.38
CA THR A 12 -3.45 -38.82 8.07
C THR A 12 -3.07 -37.61 8.93
N ASP A 13 -2.16 -36.79 8.41
CA ASP A 13 -2.00 -35.42 8.84
C ASP A 13 -3.33 -34.77 8.45
N SER A 14 -4.25 -34.77 9.41
CA SER A 14 -5.42 -33.92 9.45
C SER A 14 -4.92 -32.48 9.60
N SER A 15 -4.14 -32.02 8.63
CA SER A 15 -3.83 -30.62 8.42
C SER A 15 -5.18 -29.98 8.14
N MET A 16 -5.64 -29.18 9.10
CA MET A 16 -6.83 -28.35 9.02
C MET A 16 -7.04 -27.84 7.60
N GLU A 17 -7.98 -28.45 6.87
CA GLU A 17 -8.58 -27.79 5.73
C GLU A 17 -9.27 -26.56 6.31
N CYS A 18 -8.59 -25.40 6.23
CA CYS A 18 -9.30 -24.14 6.29
C CYS A 18 -10.38 -24.26 5.22
N PRO A 19 -11.67 -24.22 5.57
CA PRO A 19 -12.72 -24.26 4.56
C PRO A 19 -12.39 -23.12 3.60
N THR A 20 -12.08 -23.46 2.35
CA THR A 20 -11.80 -22.46 1.33
C THR A 20 -13.14 -21.83 0.98
N THR A 21 -13.61 -20.93 1.83
CA THR A 21 -14.79 -20.13 1.60
C THR A 21 -14.54 -19.36 0.33
N THR A 22 -15.16 -19.82 -0.75
CA THR A 22 -15.02 -19.20 -2.07
C THR A 22 -15.88 -17.95 -2.03
N PHE A 23 -15.24 -16.81 -1.78
CA PHE A 23 -15.88 -15.50 -1.88
C PHE A 23 -15.85 -15.09 -3.35
N ASP A 24 -17.02 -15.03 -3.99
CA ASP A 24 -17.18 -14.54 -5.35
C ASP A 24 -17.94 -13.21 -5.32
N SER A 25 -17.43 -12.22 -6.05
CA SER A 25 -18.10 -10.94 -6.30
C SER A 25 -17.79 -10.53 -7.74
N LEU A 26 -18.77 -9.94 -8.44
CA LEU A 26 -18.69 -9.69 -9.88
C LEU A 26 -18.76 -8.19 -10.19
N PRO A 27 -17.69 -7.40 -9.91
CA PRO A 27 -17.72 -5.94 -10.06
C PRO A 27 -18.14 -5.40 -11.43
N TYR A 28 -17.92 -6.13 -12.53
CA TYR A 28 -18.28 -5.66 -13.88
C TYR A 28 -19.74 -5.97 -14.25
N ILE A 29 -20.44 -6.78 -13.46
CA ILE A 29 -21.83 -7.20 -13.71
C ILE A 29 -22.77 -6.65 -12.64
N ASP A 30 -22.34 -6.71 -11.38
CA ASP A 30 -23.14 -6.33 -10.24
C ASP A 30 -23.49 -4.84 -10.31
N TYR A 31 -24.76 -4.52 -10.05
CA TYR A 31 -25.25 -3.16 -10.07
C TYR A 31 -24.81 -2.44 -8.79
N GLN A 32 -24.00 -1.39 -8.94
CA GLN A 32 -23.44 -0.63 -7.82
C GLN A 32 -24.21 0.69 -7.65
N ASP A 33 -25.27 0.67 -6.83
CA ASP A 33 -25.85 1.91 -6.31
C ASP A 33 -25.07 2.40 -5.08
N ALA A 34 -24.93 3.72 -4.96
CA ALA A 34 -24.27 4.36 -3.82
C ALA A 34 -24.95 4.02 -2.47
N ASP A 35 -26.26 3.79 -2.48
CA ASP A 35 -27.03 3.47 -1.27
C ASP A 35 -26.66 2.08 -0.70
N TYR A 36 -26.31 1.11 -1.56
CA TYR A 36 -25.88 -0.22 -1.12
C TYR A 36 -24.50 -0.20 -0.46
N GLU A 37 -23.59 0.65 -0.94
CA GLU A 37 -22.28 0.82 -0.33
C GLU A 37 -22.39 1.40 1.08
N ALA A 38 -23.16 2.48 1.25
CA ALA A 38 -23.40 3.09 2.55
C ALA A 38 -24.06 2.11 3.54
N TYR A 39 -25.04 1.35 3.08
CA TYR A 39 -25.66 0.30 3.87
C TYR A 39 -24.65 -0.80 4.27
N ALA A 40 -23.88 -1.32 3.32
CA ALA A 40 -22.86 -2.33 3.58
C ALA A 40 -21.80 -1.83 4.58
N LEU A 41 -21.35 -0.58 4.45
CA LEU A 41 -20.43 0.05 5.40
C LEU A 41 -21.01 0.13 6.81
N SER A 42 -22.29 0.48 6.97
CA SER A 42 -22.94 0.49 8.29
C SER A 42 -23.02 -0.89 8.96
N LEU A 43 -23.24 -1.96 8.16
CA LEU A 43 -23.22 -3.33 8.66
C LEU A 43 -21.82 -3.76 9.08
N ILE A 44 -20.80 -3.42 8.27
CA ILE A 44 -19.40 -3.67 8.61
C ILE A 44 -19.04 -2.92 9.90
N GLU A 45 -19.47 -1.68 10.07
CA GLU A 45 -19.24 -0.92 11.31
C GLU A 45 -19.92 -1.57 12.52
N GLN A 46 -21.15 -2.05 12.39
CA GLN A 46 -21.83 -2.77 13.46
C GLN A 46 -21.09 -4.07 13.83
N GLU A 47 -20.62 -4.83 12.84
CA GLU A 47 -19.81 -6.04 13.06
C GLU A 47 -18.44 -5.71 13.66
N MET A 48 -17.79 -4.62 13.22
CA MET A 48 -16.55 -4.12 13.84
C MET A 48 -16.81 -3.76 15.30
N ASN A 49 -17.87 -2.99 15.61
CA ASN A 49 -18.20 -2.61 16.98
C ASN A 49 -18.56 -3.81 17.87
N SER A 50 -19.21 -4.84 17.29
CA SER A 50 -19.53 -6.08 18.00
C SER A 50 -18.28 -6.96 18.22
N SER A 51 -17.34 -6.95 17.28
CA SER A 51 -16.10 -7.74 17.35
C SER A 51 -14.95 -7.06 18.11
N MET A 52 -14.96 -5.73 18.27
CA MET A 52 -13.97 -4.95 19.03
C MET A 52 -13.97 -5.25 20.55
N SER A 53 -14.96 -5.99 21.06
CA SER A 53 -14.89 -6.55 22.43
C SER A 53 -13.89 -7.71 22.54
N GLU A 54 -13.50 -8.35 21.45
CA GLU A 54 -12.40 -9.30 21.41
C GLU A 54 -11.14 -8.62 20.83
N PRO A 55 -9.96 -8.76 21.45
CA PRO A 55 -8.72 -8.30 20.82
C PRO A 55 -8.61 -8.98 19.45
N PRO A 56 -8.05 -8.31 18.43
CA PRO A 56 -7.98 -8.88 17.09
C PRO A 56 -7.29 -10.23 17.19
N LYS A 57 -8.07 -11.31 17.02
CA LYS A 57 -7.55 -12.65 16.82
C LYS A 57 -6.70 -12.48 15.59
N THR A 58 -5.39 -12.49 15.81
CA THR A 58 -4.37 -12.43 14.77
C THR A 58 -4.52 -13.71 13.96
N THR A 59 -5.52 -13.73 13.10
CA THR A 59 -5.54 -14.60 11.95
C THR A 59 -4.22 -14.33 11.23
N THR A 60 -3.62 -15.40 10.76
CA THR A 60 -2.36 -15.45 10.02
C THR A 60 -2.28 -14.47 8.84
N ALA A 61 -3.39 -13.82 8.46
CA ALA A 61 -3.50 -12.76 7.47
C ALA A 61 -2.87 -11.40 7.87
N ALA A 62 -2.74 -11.08 9.15
CA ALA A 62 -2.01 -9.87 9.56
C ALA A 62 -0.48 -9.98 9.28
N LYS A 63 0.02 -11.20 9.09
CA LYS A 63 1.40 -11.47 8.65
C LYS A 63 1.56 -11.46 7.14
N SER A 64 0.48 -11.66 6.36
CA SER A 64 0.58 -11.75 4.89
C SER A 64 0.67 -10.39 4.20
N HIS A 65 0.31 -9.30 4.89
CA HIS A 65 0.53 -7.94 4.41
C HIS A 65 1.63 -7.24 5.22
N GLU A 66 2.88 -7.73 5.09
CA GLU A 66 4.09 -7.06 5.61
C GLU A 66 4.20 -5.59 5.16
N GLY A 67 3.50 -5.20 4.08
CA GLY A 67 3.42 -3.83 3.59
C GLY A 67 2.72 -2.85 4.56
N LEU A 68 1.72 -3.28 5.32
CA LEU A 68 1.01 -2.40 6.26
C LEU A 68 1.82 -2.15 7.54
N LEU A 69 2.70 -3.07 7.91
CA LEU A 69 3.63 -2.92 9.04
C LEU A 69 4.83 -2.01 8.73
N THR A 70 5.03 -1.62 7.47
CA THR A 70 6.13 -0.73 7.08
C THR A 70 5.94 0.70 7.62
N ALA A 71 4.71 1.10 7.96
CA ALA A 71 4.42 2.39 8.62
C ALA A 71 4.90 2.45 10.08
N LEU A 72 5.28 1.31 10.68
CA LEU A 72 5.74 1.18 12.07
C LEU A 72 7.22 0.83 12.19
N LYS A 73 7.96 0.91 11.10
CA LYS A 73 9.42 0.82 11.14
C LYS A 73 9.94 2.05 11.88
N SER A 74 10.56 1.84 13.05
CA SER A 74 11.17 2.90 13.84
C SER A 74 12.13 3.72 12.97
N ASP A 75 12.23 5.04 13.20
CA ASP A 75 13.09 5.96 12.44
C ASP A 75 14.53 5.43 12.25
N ASP A 76 15.00 4.61 13.19
CA ASP A 76 16.33 4.00 13.18
C ASP A 76 16.52 2.96 12.05
N SER A 77 15.43 2.32 11.61
CA SER A 77 15.43 1.37 10.49
C SER A 77 15.29 2.05 9.12
N LEU A 78 14.80 3.29 9.05
CA LEU A 78 14.72 4.07 7.81
C LEU A 78 16.07 4.66 7.39
N LEU A 79 16.98 4.87 8.35
CA LEU A 79 18.27 5.53 8.13
C LEU A 79 19.44 4.54 7.97
N VAL A 80 19.17 3.24 7.81
CA VAL A 80 20.20 2.19 7.69
C VAL A 80 21.14 2.45 6.51
N ASN A 81 20.60 2.94 5.39
CA ASN A 81 21.37 3.18 4.17
C ASN A 81 22.10 4.54 4.14
N ALA A 82 21.97 5.36 5.19
CA ALA A 82 22.56 6.69 5.25
C ALA A 82 23.23 6.92 6.62
N PRO A 83 24.40 6.33 6.88
CA PRO A 83 25.04 6.32 8.21
C PRO A 83 25.38 7.74 8.71
N LEU A 84 25.73 8.66 7.82
CA LEU A 84 26.01 10.07 8.15
C LEU A 84 24.72 10.84 8.50
N LEU A 85 23.62 10.56 7.80
CA LEU A 85 22.32 11.17 8.11
C LEU A 85 21.78 10.61 9.42
N ARG A 86 21.95 9.30 9.66
CA ARG A 86 21.61 8.61 10.89
C ARG A 86 22.33 9.22 12.09
N SER A 87 23.65 9.36 12.03
CA SER A 87 24.43 9.92 13.13
C SER A 87 24.00 11.35 13.44
N ARG A 88 23.81 12.18 12.40
CA ARG A 88 23.32 13.56 12.58
C ARG A 88 21.92 13.63 13.16
N TYR A 89 21.00 12.82 12.66
CA TYR A 89 19.63 12.73 13.18
C TYR A 89 19.63 12.32 14.65
N MET A 90 20.44 11.31 15.02
CA MET A 90 20.58 10.89 16.41
C MET A 90 21.15 11.99 17.31
N GLU A 91 22.16 12.72 16.85
CA GLU A 91 22.70 13.88 17.58
C GLU A 91 21.63 14.95 17.81
N LEU A 92 20.86 15.29 16.77
CA LEU A 92 19.76 16.26 16.87
C LEU A 92 18.64 15.78 17.79
N ALA A 93 18.26 14.50 17.69
CA ALA A 93 17.25 13.89 18.55
C ALA A 93 17.68 13.89 20.03
N LYS A 94 18.97 13.63 20.32
CA LYS A 94 19.54 13.74 21.67
C LYS A 94 19.49 15.17 22.19
N LEU A 95 19.85 16.16 21.37
CA LEU A 95 19.81 17.58 21.73
C LEU A 95 18.38 18.04 22.03
N LYS A 96 17.41 17.65 21.19
CA LYS A 96 15.99 17.95 21.37
C LYS A 96 15.42 17.31 22.65
N ARG A 97 15.77 16.04 22.94
CA ARG A 97 15.40 15.37 24.20
C ARG A 97 16.01 16.04 25.43
N ALA A 98 17.22 16.58 25.29
CA ALA A 98 17.90 17.34 26.33
C ALA A 98 17.39 18.80 26.45
N GLY A 99 16.39 19.21 25.68
CA GLY A 99 15.83 20.57 25.69
C GLY A 99 16.79 21.65 25.21
N LYS A 100 17.88 21.28 24.52
CA LYS A 100 18.87 22.23 23.97
C LYS A 100 18.46 22.64 22.56
N GLU A 101 18.59 23.94 22.27
CA GLU A 101 18.38 24.46 20.92
C GLU A 101 19.39 23.82 19.96
N VAL A 102 18.88 23.39 18.79
CA VAL A 102 19.73 22.90 17.70
C VAL A 102 20.56 24.07 17.19
N PRO A 103 21.90 23.95 17.08
CA PRO A 103 22.73 25.03 16.55
C PRO A 103 22.21 25.45 15.17
N PRO A 104 21.97 26.75 14.92
CA PRO A 104 21.53 27.19 13.60
C PRO A 104 22.59 26.79 12.57
N HIS A 105 22.13 26.33 11.41
CA HIS A 105 23.00 26.02 10.27
C HIS A 105 23.81 27.29 9.94
N LYS A 106 25.08 27.33 10.33
CA LYS A 106 25.95 28.47 10.02
C LYS A 106 26.09 28.54 8.49
N PRO A 107 25.62 29.60 7.83
CA PRO A 107 25.82 29.74 6.40
C PRO A 107 27.33 29.77 6.11
N ARG A 108 27.68 29.15 5.00
CA ARG A 108 29.03 28.90 4.51
C ARG A 108 29.84 30.21 4.49
N ILE A 109 30.79 30.34 5.43
CA ILE A 109 31.93 31.26 5.39
C ILE A 109 31.55 32.70 5.01
N SER A 110 30.80 33.40 5.87
CA SER A 110 30.97 34.84 6.00
C SER A 110 31.89 35.07 7.18
N VAL A 111 33.21 35.01 6.98
CA VAL A 111 34.13 35.58 7.98
C VAL A 111 33.84 37.09 7.97
N PRO A 112 33.24 37.66 9.03
CA PRO A 112 32.97 39.09 9.04
C PRO A 112 34.31 39.83 8.94
N ILE A 113 34.32 40.94 8.20
CA ILE A 113 35.45 41.87 8.22
C ILE A 113 35.48 42.42 9.66
N VAL A 114 36.45 41.98 10.44
CA VAL A 114 36.66 42.46 11.81
C VAL A 114 37.53 43.70 11.70
N GLU A 115 36.92 44.88 11.78
CA GLU A 115 37.67 46.10 12.05
C GLU A 115 38.06 46.10 13.54
N PRO A 116 39.31 46.43 13.89
CA PRO A 116 39.74 46.48 15.28
C PRO A 116 39.00 47.62 16.00
N SER A 117 38.41 47.31 17.15
CA SER A 117 37.62 48.26 17.96
C SER A 117 38.44 49.42 18.54
N SER A 118 39.77 49.27 18.64
CA SER A 118 40.70 50.26 19.15
C SER A 118 42.06 50.14 18.46
N SER A 119 42.72 51.27 18.20
CA SER A 119 44.04 51.30 17.55
C SER A 119 45.15 50.70 18.43
N ASP A 120 44.98 50.66 19.74
CA ASP A 120 46.02 50.26 20.70
C ASP A 120 45.99 48.77 21.09
N ASP A 121 44.93 48.04 20.71
CA ASP A 121 44.73 46.64 21.11
C ASP A 121 45.45 45.66 20.18
N ARG A 122 46.70 45.30 20.54
CA ARG A 122 47.55 44.38 19.75
C ARG A 122 46.88 43.02 19.48
N GLU A 123 46.12 42.49 20.44
CA GLU A 123 45.44 41.20 20.29
C GLU A 123 44.29 41.30 19.27
N ALA A 124 43.52 42.39 19.30
CA ALA A 124 42.44 42.65 18.35
C ALA A 124 42.97 42.74 16.91
N TRP A 125 44.12 43.40 16.70
CA TRP A 125 44.79 43.44 15.41
C TRP A 125 45.26 42.07 14.91
N SER A 126 45.73 41.19 15.81
CA SER A 126 46.18 39.85 15.43
C SER A 126 45.01 38.96 14.98
N VAL A 127 43.86 39.07 15.65
CA VAL A 127 42.62 38.39 15.29
C VAL A 127 42.08 38.93 13.97
N ALA A 128 42.04 40.26 13.80
CA ALA A 128 41.63 40.90 12.55
C ALA A 128 42.52 40.48 11.36
N LEU A 129 43.83 40.41 11.56
CA LEU A 129 44.78 39.94 10.55
C LEU A 129 44.56 38.47 10.18
N ALA A 130 44.34 37.60 11.16
CA ALA A 130 44.04 36.20 10.92
C ALA A 130 42.72 36.03 10.16
N ALA A 131 41.69 36.80 10.51
CA ALA A 131 40.41 36.83 9.80
C ALA A 131 40.57 37.30 8.34
N ALA A 132 41.33 38.38 8.11
CA ALA A 132 41.60 38.90 6.77
C ALA A 132 42.38 37.88 5.89
N LYS A 133 43.38 37.19 6.46
CA LYS A 133 44.11 36.11 5.77
C LYS A 133 43.18 34.95 5.41
N ALA A 134 42.33 34.53 6.33
CA ALA A 134 41.35 33.48 6.07
C ALA A 134 40.35 33.89 4.96
N GLN A 135 39.95 35.17 4.94
CA GLN A 135 39.09 35.71 3.89
C GLN A 135 39.78 35.72 2.52
N LEU A 136 41.06 36.13 2.45
CA LEU A 136 41.84 36.13 1.21
C LEU A 136 41.95 34.73 0.63
N GLU A 137 42.33 33.74 1.43
CA GLU A 137 42.42 32.35 0.98
C GLU A 137 41.05 31.78 0.60
N GLY A 138 39.99 32.18 1.29
CA GLY A 138 38.60 31.85 0.92
C GLY A 138 38.20 32.40 -0.45
N GLN A 139 38.50 33.67 -0.73
CA GLN A 139 38.23 34.28 -2.04
C GLN A 139 39.10 33.66 -3.14
N ARG A 140 40.37 33.36 -2.85
CA ARG A 140 41.25 32.66 -3.79
C ARG A 140 40.71 31.28 -4.15
N SER A 141 40.29 30.50 -3.15
CA SER A 141 39.68 29.18 -3.36
C SER A 141 38.38 29.28 -4.14
N ARG A 142 37.56 30.31 -3.87
CA ARG A 142 36.33 30.59 -4.64
C ARG A 142 36.64 30.91 -6.09
N LEU A 143 37.66 31.74 -6.36
CA LEU A 143 38.06 32.09 -7.72
C LEU A 143 38.49 30.85 -8.52
N LEU A 144 39.36 30.02 -7.93
CA LEU A 144 39.78 28.75 -8.54
C LEU A 144 38.60 27.82 -8.82
N ASN A 145 37.65 27.72 -7.88
CA ASN A 145 36.44 26.94 -8.10
C ASN A 145 35.62 27.52 -9.26
N LEU A 146 35.41 28.84 -9.31
CA LEU A 146 34.68 29.49 -10.40
C LEU A 146 35.35 29.28 -11.77
N GLU A 147 36.68 29.28 -11.85
CA GLU A 147 37.40 28.97 -13.09
C GLU A 147 37.14 27.53 -13.56
N VAL A 148 37.16 26.57 -12.63
CA VAL A 148 36.82 25.17 -12.92
C VAL A 148 35.34 25.06 -13.34
N GLN A 149 34.44 25.71 -12.61
CA GLN A 149 33.01 25.70 -12.90
C GLN A 149 32.70 26.29 -14.28
N GLN A 150 33.32 27.42 -14.61
CA GLN A 150 33.11 28.09 -15.90
C GLN A 150 33.53 27.19 -17.08
N SER A 151 34.56 26.37 -16.90
CA SER A 151 35.07 25.49 -17.97
C SER A 151 34.34 24.15 -18.05
N LEU A 152 33.89 23.59 -16.93
CA LEU A 152 33.39 22.20 -16.87
C LEU A 152 31.89 22.09 -16.60
N ASP A 153 31.26 23.03 -15.89
CA ASP A 153 29.91 22.80 -15.36
C ASP A 153 28.88 22.67 -16.49
N ALA A 154 28.96 23.48 -17.54
CA ALA A 154 27.98 23.46 -18.62
C ALA A 154 27.86 22.08 -19.29
N ASP A 155 29.00 21.40 -19.51
CA ASP A 155 29.01 20.09 -20.15
C ASP A 155 28.66 18.97 -19.17
N HIS A 156 29.07 19.10 -17.90
CA HIS A 156 28.62 18.19 -16.84
C HIS A 156 27.10 18.24 -16.64
N TRP A 157 26.50 19.43 -16.60
CA TRP A 157 25.06 19.59 -16.46
C TRP A 157 24.30 19.01 -17.66
N LYS A 158 24.81 19.20 -18.88
CA LYS A 158 24.23 18.57 -20.07
C LYS A 158 24.29 17.04 -20.00
N SER A 159 25.46 16.48 -19.67
CA SER A 159 25.62 15.02 -19.52
C SER A 159 24.73 14.46 -18.40
N TYR A 160 24.61 15.18 -17.29
CA TYR A 160 23.75 14.80 -16.18
C TYR A 160 22.27 14.81 -16.59
N ASN A 161 21.83 15.86 -17.28
CA ASN A 161 20.46 15.95 -17.80
C ASN A 161 20.16 14.84 -18.82
N GLN A 162 21.10 14.51 -19.70
CA GLN A 162 20.96 13.38 -20.63
C GLN A 162 20.80 12.04 -19.88
N GLY A 163 21.58 11.84 -18.79
CA GLY A 163 21.42 10.67 -17.93
C GLY A 163 20.04 10.62 -17.25
N LEU A 164 19.55 11.77 -16.78
CA LEU A 164 18.20 11.88 -16.21
C LEU A 164 17.11 11.58 -17.24
N ASP A 165 17.22 12.12 -18.45
CA ASP A 165 16.26 11.86 -19.53
C ASP A 165 16.24 10.37 -19.92
N GLY A 166 17.39 9.71 -19.94
CA GLY A 166 17.50 8.26 -20.13
C GLY A 166 16.76 7.48 -19.03
N ASN A 167 17.00 7.83 -17.76
CA ASN A 167 16.31 7.21 -16.63
C ASN A 167 14.79 7.45 -16.67
N LEU A 168 14.36 8.65 -17.04
CA LEU A 168 12.95 8.97 -17.23
C LEU A 168 12.32 8.16 -18.36
N GLY A 169 13.06 7.89 -19.43
CA GLY A 169 12.63 7.00 -20.52
C GLY A 169 12.33 5.59 -20.02
N VAL A 170 13.28 4.98 -19.32
CA VAL A 170 13.13 3.63 -18.73
C VAL A 170 11.92 3.57 -17.81
N LEU A 171 11.78 4.52 -16.88
CA LEU A 171 10.64 4.54 -15.95
C LEU A 171 9.28 4.71 -16.65
N ARG A 172 9.24 5.47 -17.75
CA ARG A 172 8.02 5.63 -18.56
C ARG A 172 7.66 4.33 -19.28
N ASP A 173 8.64 3.61 -19.79
CA ASP A 173 8.45 2.32 -20.45
C ASP A 173 7.97 1.25 -19.46
N ASP A 174 8.59 1.18 -18.28
CA ASP A 174 8.16 0.28 -17.19
C ASP A 174 6.71 0.56 -16.78
N LEU A 175 6.35 1.84 -16.61
CA LEU A 175 4.98 2.25 -16.28
C LEU A 175 3.99 1.85 -17.38
N LYS A 176 4.39 2.00 -18.65
CA LYS A 176 3.56 1.61 -19.79
C LYS A 176 3.36 0.09 -19.81
N GLU A 177 4.41 -0.70 -19.60
CA GLU A 177 4.32 -2.15 -19.51
C GLU A 177 3.41 -2.59 -18.36
N GLN A 178 3.57 -2.02 -17.17
CA GLN A 178 2.72 -2.31 -16.02
C GLN A 178 1.24 -1.99 -16.30
N ARG A 179 0.95 -0.84 -16.94
CA ARG A 179 -0.42 -0.51 -17.35
C ARG A 179 -0.99 -1.53 -18.33
N MET A 180 -0.21 -1.95 -19.33
CA MET A 180 -0.65 -2.99 -20.27
C MET A 180 -0.94 -4.33 -19.57
N VAL A 181 -0.16 -4.69 -18.55
CA VAL A 181 -0.41 -5.89 -17.75
C VAL A 181 -1.70 -5.76 -16.95
N VAL A 182 -1.91 -4.62 -16.28
CA VAL A 182 -3.15 -4.34 -15.54
C VAL A 182 -4.36 -4.37 -16.47
N ASP A 183 -4.28 -3.72 -17.63
CA ASP A 183 -5.36 -3.68 -18.61
C ASP A 183 -5.68 -5.08 -19.14
N ARG A 184 -4.65 -5.91 -19.40
CA ARG A 184 -4.85 -7.31 -19.81
C ARG A 184 -5.54 -8.13 -18.73
N ILE A 185 -5.16 -7.95 -17.46
CA ILE A 185 -5.79 -8.64 -16.33
C ILE A 185 -7.26 -8.21 -16.20
N ASN A 186 -7.53 -6.91 -16.29
CA ASN A 186 -8.87 -6.36 -16.19
C ASN A 186 -9.76 -6.81 -17.36
N ALA A 187 -9.22 -6.83 -18.58
CA ALA A 187 -9.92 -7.38 -19.75
C ALA A 187 -10.25 -8.87 -19.55
N ARG A 188 -9.27 -9.68 -19.11
CA ARG A 188 -9.51 -11.11 -18.83
C ARG A 188 -10.56 -11.32 -17.73
N ARG A 189 -10.55 -10.50 -16.67
CA ARG A 189 -11.56 -10.56 -15.61
C ARG A 189 -12.95 -10.23 -16.16
N LYS A 190 -13.05 -9.17 -16.95
CA LYS A 190 -14.30 -8.76 -17.59
C LYS A 190 -14.85 -9.86 -18.50
N ASP A 191 -14.02 -10.44 -19.38
CA ASP A 191 -14.43 -11.52 -20.28
C ASP A 191 -14.92 -12.76 -19.51
N ALA A 192 -14.22 -13.13 -18.43
CA ALA A 192 -14.60 -14.27 -17.58
C ALA A 192 -15.96 -14.03 -16.89
N GLN A 193 -16.20 -12.82 -16.42
CA GLN A 193 -17.46 -12.41 -15.82
C GLN A 193 -18.58 -12.41 -16.87
N GLU A 194 -18.40 -11.73 -18.01
CA GLU A 194 -19.39 -11.67 -19.09
C GLU A 194 -19.77 -13.07 -19.61
N ALA A 195 -18.81 -14.01 -19.68
CA ALA A 195 -19.07 -15.40 -20.05
C ALA A 195 -19.93 -16.17 -19.01
N ALA A 196 -19.92 -15.76 -17.74
CA ALA A 196 -20.73 -16.34 -16.68
C ALA A 196 -22.17 -15.81 -16.65
N VAL A 197 -22.40 -14.57 -17.09
CA VAL A 197 -23.73 -13.92 -17.14
C VAL A 197 -24.83 -14.80 -17.76
N PRO A 198 -24.68 -15.35 -18.98
CA PRO A 198 -25.75 -16.14 -19.59
C PRO A 198 -26.04 -17.42 -18.80
N LYS A 199 -25.04 -17.99 -18.10
CA LYS A 199 -25.24 -19.16 -17.24
C LYS A 199 -26.08 -18.78 -16.02
N LEU A 200 -25.77 -17.66 -15.38
CA LEU A 200 -26.54 -17.13 -14.24
C LEU A 200 -27.98 -16.82 -14.66
N GLN A 201 -28.19 -16.10 -15.75
CA GLN A 201 -29.54 -15.79 -16.25
C GLN A 201 -30.35 -17.05 -16.57
N ASN A 202 -29.72 -18.06 -17.18
CA ASN A 202 -30.39 -19.34 -17.44
C ASN A 202 -30.74 -20.09 -16.16
N LEU A 203 -29.88 -20.03 -15.14
CA LEU A 203 -30.14 -20.64 -13.84
C LEU A 203 -31.28 -19.92 -13.10
N THR A 204 -31.30 -18.59 -13.12
CA THR A 204 -32.39 -17.77 -12.56
C THR A 204 -33.72 -18.09 -13.23
N ARG A 205 -33.77 -18.12 -14.57
CA ARG A 205 -35.00 -18.49 -15.31
C ARG A 205 -35.50 -19.89 -14.95
N LYS A 206 -34.58 -20.85 -14.81
CA LYS A 206 -34.93 -22.22 -14.39
C LYS A 206 -35.46 -22.24 -12.96
N TYR A 207 -34.85 -21.48 -12.07
CA TYR A 207 -35.27 -21.34 -10.68
C TYR A 207 -36.69 -20.76 -10.60
N ASP A 208 -36.96 -19.65 -11.29
CA ASP A 208 -38.28 -19.03 -11.32
C ASP A 208 -39.33 -19.97 -11.91
N ALA A 209 -39.01 -20.65 -13.02
CA ALA A 209 -39.92 -21.62 -13.64
C ALA A 209 -40.24 -22.80 -12.70
N LEU A 210 -39.27 -23.27 -11.91
CA LEU A 210 -39.48 -24.32 -10.92
C LEU A 210 -40.35 -23.84 -9.75
N ILE A 211 -40.14 -22.60 -9.29
CA ILE A 211 -40.97 -21.96 -8.28
C ILE A 211 -42.41 -21.83 -8.79
N ASP A 212 -42.60 -21.32 -9.99
CA ASP A 212 -43.93 -21.19 -10.60
C ASP A 212 -44.61 -22.55 -10.75
N LYS A 213 -43.87 -23.57 -11.19
CA LYS A 213 -44.38 -24.94 -11.28
C LYS A 213 -44.81 -25.45 -9.90
N ARG A 214 -44.01 -25.23 -8.86
CA ARG A 214 -44.36 -25.60 -7.47
C ARG A 214 -45.64 -24.90 -7.01
N HIS A 215 -45.78 -23.60 -7.28
CA HIS A 215 -46.97 -22.84 -6.92
C HIS A 215 -48.23 -23.30 -7.68
N ARG A 216 -48.10 -23.64 -8.96
CA ARG A 216 -49.20 -24.19 -9.78
C ARG A 216 -49.65 -25.55 -9.26
N ILE A 217 -48.70 -26.45 -8.93
CA ILE A 217 -49.02 -27.76 -8.36
C ILE A 217 -49.71 -27.59 -7.00
N ALA A 218 -49.17 -26.76 -6.10
CA ALA A 218 -49.77 -26.51 -4.79
C ALA A 218 -51.19 -25.91 -4.88
N SER A 219 -51.44 -25.07 -5.87
CA SER A 219 -52.77 -24.52 -6.12
C SER A 219 -53.73 -25.59 -6.66
N ALA A 220 -53.27 -26.44 -7.57
CA ALA A 220 -54.06 -27.54 -8.13
C ALA A 220 -54.40 -28.61 -7.07
N THR A 221 -53.44 -28.98 -6.21
CA THR A 221 -53.70 -29.92 -5.11
C THR A 221 -54.71 -29.37 -4.13
N ARG A 222 -54.60 -28.09 -3.73
CA ARG A 222 -55.60 -27.42 -2.88
C ARG A 222 -56.98 -27.37 -3.53
N ALA A 223 -57.07 -27.19 -4.85
CA ALA A 223 -58.35 -27.23 -5.56
C ALA A 223 -58.96 -28.64 -5.54
N LEU A 224 -58.15 -29.67 -5.82
CA LEU A 224 -58.58 -31.07 -5.76
C LEU A 224 -58.98 -31.50 -4.33
N GLU A 225 -58.23 -31.10 -3.31
CA GLU A 225 -58.56 -31.37 -1.91
C GLU A 225 -59.90 -30.76 -1.49
N ARG A 226 -60.19 -29.52 -1.94
CA ARG A 226 -61.49 -28.89 -1.71
C ARG A 226 -62.62 -29.66 -2.39
N GLU A 227 -62.41 -30.09 -3.63
CA GLU A 227 -63.41 -30.87 -4.36
C GLU A 227 -63.65 -32.25 -3.72
N VAL A 228 -62.58 -32.96 -3.33
CA VAL A 228 -62.70 -34.22 -2.58
C VAL A 228 -63.44 -34.02 -1.27
N LYS A 229 -63.17 -32.94 -0.54
CA LYS A 229 -63.89 -32.61 0.70
C LYS A 229 -65.38 -32.37 0.43
N ARG A 230 -65.72 -31.61 -0.62
CA ARG A 230 -67.11 -31.36 -1.05
C ARG A 230 -67.84 -32.66 -1.42
N LEU A 231 -67.20 -33.54 -2.18
CA LEU A 231 -67.78 -34.82 -2.58
C LEU A 231 -67.96 -35.78 -1.40
N ARG A 232 -67.05 -35.76 -0.42
CA ARG A 232 -67.19 -36.56 0.81
C ARG A 232 -68.35 -36.09 1.68
N THR A 233 -68.59 -34.79 1.77
CA THR A 233 -69.75 -34.26 2.52
C THR A 233 -71.08 -34.64 1.85
N THR A 234 -71.16 -34.59 0.51
CA THR A 234 -72.42 -34.93 -0.22
C THR A 234 -72.74 -36.41 -0.28
N LYS A 235 -71.79 -37.31 0.02
CA LYS A 235 -71.95 -38.77 -0.04
C LYS A 235 -72.19 -39.40 1.34
N SER A 236 -72.10 -38.58 2.39
CA SER A 236 -72.35 -38.98 3.79
C SER A 236 -73.80 -38.70 4.22
N ASP A 237 -74.60 -38.07 3.36
CA ASP A 237 -76.06 -37.97 3.43
C ASP A 237 -76.68 -39.02 2.49
#